data_AF-A0A7C5FJ52-F1
#
_entry.id   AF-A0A7C5FJ52-F1
#
_cell.length_a   1.000
_cell.length_b   1.000
_cell.length_c   1.000
_cell.angle_alpha   90.00
_cell.angle_beta   90.00
_cell.angle_gamma   90.00
#
_symmetry.space_group_name_H-M   'P 1'
#
loop_
_entity.id
_entity.type
_entity.pdbx_description
1 polymer ?
#
loop_
_entity_poly.entity_id
_entity_poly.type
_entity_poly.pdbx_seq_one_letter_code
_entity_poly.pdbx_strand_id
1 'polypeptide(L)'
;MNEDMKGATVTKNDFREPLSRYIIEVKRNRNFVRSTIEILEAKKTVFRIKDTTIEIDVVTDSISKVLESIYSSFLIVDIRKVQERKHIANPSLFEILSSMLECEILSCSERFWECHTVLESVWMHSGIEYKSFLQSIILFSSSQAKYQMSNTDAAERMYLRANTMLLKSGKSNMVLTDLKDDFYYPIYLRFNIPNEVRINSYLRHFNAL
;
A
#
# COMPACT_ATOMS: atom_id res chain seq x y z
N MET A 1 33.90 47.65 25.71
CA MET A 1 34.04 47.21 24.31
C MET A 1 34.11 45.70 24.39
N ASN A 2 32.95 45.03 24.32
CA ASN A 2 32.80 43.60 24.57
C ASN A 2 32.66 42.87 23.23
N GLU A 3 33.61 41.99 22.93
CA GLU A 3 33.51 41.03 21.84
C GLU A 3 32.94 39.71 22.38
N ASP A 4 31.61 39.56 22.31
CA ASP A 4 30.91 38.30 22.55
C ASP A 4 30.72 37.56 21.21
N MET A 5 31.69 36.73 20.84
CA MET A 5 31.47 35.69 19.82
C MET A 5 30.83 34.45 20.48
N LYS A 6 29.49 34.41 20.48
CA LYS A 6 28.73 33.18 20.77
C LYS A 6 28.92 32.18 19.62
N GLY A 7 29.77 31.18 19.85
CA GLY A 7 29.84 29.98 19.02
C GLY A 7 28.53 29.22 19.08
N ALA A 8 27.75 29.27 17.99
CA ALA A 8 26.62 28.39 17.79
C ALA A 8 27.16 26.96 17.58
N THR A 9 27.06 26.13 18.62
CA THR A 9 27.32 24.70 18.53
C THR A 9 26.21 24.09 17.69
N VAL A 10 26.51 23.76 16.44
CA VAL A 10 25.63 22.93 15.61
C VAL A 10 25.53 21.57 16.30
N THR A 11 24.43 21.33 17.01
CA THR A 11 24.11 20.03 17.58
C THR A 11 24.07 19.02 16.44
N LYS A 12 24.76 17.89 16.62
CA LYS A 12 24.72 16.75 15.72
C LYS A 12 23.26 16.50 15.32
N ASN A 13 22.93 16.80 14.07
CA ASN A 13 21.75 16.26 13.45
C ASN A 13 21.86 14.74 13.60
N ASP A 14 21.03 14.15 14.45
CA ASP A 14 20.72 12.73 14.39
C ASP A 14 20.16 12.49 12.99
N PHE A 15 21.03 12.13 12.06
CA PHE A 15 20.66 11.58 10.76
C PHE A 15 19.93 10.26 11.05
N ARG A 16 18.64 10.35 11.38
CA ARG A 16 17.75 9.20 11.39
C ARG A 16 17.72 8.71 9.96
N GLU A 17 18.16 7.48 9.74
CA GLU A 17 18.03 6.85 8.44
C GLU A 17 16.58 6.94 7.97
N PRO A 18 16.34 7.23 6.68
CA PRO A 18 14.97 7.30 6.17
C PRO A 18 14.28 5.95 6.40
N LEU A 19 13.07 6.02 6.96
CA LEU A 19 12.26 4.83 7.23
C LEU A 19 12.10 4.02 5.95
N SER A 20 12.51 2.75 5.99
CA SER A 20 12.37 1.81 4.87
C SER A 20 11.21 0.85 5.13
N ARG A 21 10.52 0.45 4.06
CA ARG A 21 9.42 -0.52 4.13
C ARG A 21 9.90 -1.92 3.72
N TYR A 22 9.54 -2.92 4.51
CA TYR A 22 9.90 -4.32 4.29
C TYR A 22 8.66 -5.20 4.42
N ILE A 23 8.60 -6.24 3.58
CA ILE A 23 7.65 -7.35 3.69
C ILE A 23 8.44 -8.56 4.18
N ILE A 24 8.05 -9.10 5.32
CA ILE A 24 8.66 -10.27 5.95
C ILE A 24 7.62 -11.38 5.94
N GLU A 25 7.92 -12.50 5.30
CA GLU A 25 7.05 -13.67 5.33
C GLU A 25 7.58 -14.67 6.35
N VAL A 26 6.71 -15.13 7.24
CA VAL A 26 7.04 -16.09 8.29
C VAL A 26 6.14 -17.31 8.23
N LYS A 27 6.67 -18.48 8.59
CA LYS A 27 5.86 -19.70 8.68
C LYS A 27 4.90 -19.60 9.86
N ARG A 28 3.63 -19.92 9.62
CA ARG A 28 2.61 -19.92 10.66
C ARG A 28 2.91 -21.03 11.66
N ASN A 29 3.10 -20.65 12.92
CA ASN A 29 3.16 -21.57 14.05
C ASN A 29 1.79 -21.58 14.73
N ARG A 30 1.30 -22.73 15.23
CA ARG A 30 0.07 -22.82 16.01
C ARG A 30 0.12 -21.93 17.26
N ASN A 31 1.32 -21.69 17.78
CA ASN A 31 1.58 -20.76 18.87
C ASN A 31 1.84 -19.33 18.35
N PHE A 32 1.12 -18.85 17.32
CA PHE A 32 1.20 -17.44 16.91
C PHE A 32 0.60 -16.59 18.05
N VAL A 33 1.44 -16.25 19.03
CA VAL A 33 1.02 -15.63 20.29
C VAL A 33 0.74 -14.15 20.07
N ARG A 34 -0.33 -13.69 20.72
CA ARG A 34 -0.72 -12.30 21.00
C ARG A 34 0.47 -11.37 21.33
N SER A 35 1.52 -11.88 21.95
CA SER A 35 2.72 -11.12 22.36
C SER A 35 3.58 -10.62 21.19
N THR A 36 3.66 -11.34 20.07
CA THR A 36 4.37 -10.83 18.88
C THR A 36 3.59 -9.70 18.22
N ILE A 37 2.26 -9.85 18.18
CA ILE A 37 1.36 -8.80 17.71
C ILE A 37 1.57 -7.55 18.58
N GLU A 38 1.60 -7.66 19.90
CA GLU A 38 1.84 -6.53 20.82
C GLU A 38 3.19 -5.82 20.57
N ILE A 39 4.27 -6.56 20.30
CA ILE A 39 5.61 -5.99 20.00
C ILE A 39 5.60 -5.21 18.68
N LEU A 40 4.85 -5.69 17.70
CA LEU A 40 4.81 -5.14 16.35
C LEU A 40 3.69 -4.09 16.17
N GLU A 41 2.60 -4.15 16.93
CA GLU A 41 1.48 -3.19 16.95
C GLU A 41 1.92 -1.79 17.38
N ALA A 42 3.00 -1.67 18.15
CA ALA A 42 3.58 -0.38 18.50
C ALA A 42 4.15 0.38 17.29
N LYS A 43 4.34 -0.29 16.15
CA LYS A 43 4.85 0.28 14.89
C LYS A 43 3.78 0.07 13.82
N LYS A 44 3.70 0.95 12.81
CA LYS A 44 2.72 0.86 11.71
C LYS A 44 2.90 -0.44 10.90
N THR A 45 2.40 -1.54 11.43
CA THR A 45 2.61 -2.91 10.93
C THR A 45 1.30 -3.42 10.37
N VAL A 46 1.33 -3.99 9.17
CA VAL A 46 0.19 -4.65 8.56
C VAL A 46 0.47 -6.14 8.54
N PHE A 47 -0.48 -6.92 9.07
CA PHE A 47 -0.43 -8.38 9.04
C PHE A 47 -1.40 -8.91 8.00
N ARG A 48 -0.93 -9.85 7.18
CA ARG A 48 -1.79 -10.61 6.26
C ARG A 48 -1.60 -12.10 6.54
N ILE A 49 -2.64 -12.75 7.04
CA ILE A 49 -2.60 -14.15 7.43
C ILE A 49 -2.95 -15.01 6.21
N LYS A 50 -2.05 -15.92 5.85
CA LYS A 50 -2.26 -16.94 4.81
C LYS A 50 -2.43 -18.32 5.46
N ASP A 51 -2.73 -19.34 4.67
CA ASP A 51 -2.94 -20.70 5.18
C ASP A 51 -1.73 -21.23 5.97
N THR A 52 -0.54 -21.06 5.40
CA THR A 52 0.72 -21.62 5.93
C THR A 52 1.72 -20.58 6.40
N THR A 53 1.54 -19.32 6.02
CA THR A 53 2.46 -18.22 6.32
C THR A 53 1.71 -16.98 6.82
N ILE A 54 2.45 -16.03 7.35
CA ILE A 54 1.98 -14.72 7.72
C ILE A 54 2.92 -13.71 7.07
N GLU A 55 2.34 -12.75 6.36
CA GLU A 55 3.07 -11.64 5.78
C GLU A 55 3.00 -10.45 6.73
N ILE A 56 4.17 -9.93 7.10
CA ILE A 56 4.36 -8.82 8.03
C ILE A 56 4.97 -7.68 7.23
N ASP A 57 4.17 -6.65 6.97
CA ASP A 57 4.59 -5.43 6.29
C ASP A 57 4.90 -4.36 7.33
N VAL A 58 6.18 -3.96 7.38
CA VAL A 58 6.74 -3.11 8.43
C VAL A 58 7.49 -1.93 7.83
N VAL A 59 7.27 -0.75 8.42
CA VAL A 59 8.07 0.46 8.16
C VAL A 59 9.01 0.65 9.35
N THR A 60 10.32 0.61 9.10
CA THR A 60 11.36 0.65 10.14
C THR A 60 12.61 1.37 9.66
N ASP A 61 13.34 2.00 10.60
CA ASP A 61 14.69 2.51 10.42
C ASP A 61 15.76 1.42 10.60
N SER A 62 15.40 0.31 11.23
CA SER A 62 16.32 -0.80 11.49
C SER A 62 15.62 -2.13 11.27
N ILE A 63 15.90 -2.76 10.13
CA ILE A 63 15.38 -4.09 9.81
C ILE A 63 15.97 -5.15 10.75
N SER A 64 17.25 -5.04 11.13
CA SER A 64 17.92 -5.99 12.02
C SER A 64 17.19 -6.15 13.36
N LYS A 65 16.77 -5.06 14.01
CA LYS A 65 16.01 -5.10 15.27
C LYS A 65 14.65 -5.79 15.11
N VAL A 66 13.98 -5.55 13.98
CA VAL A 66 12.70 -6.21 13.68
C VAL A 66 12.92 -7.70 13.48
N LEU A 67 13.95 -8.08 12.72
CA LEU A 67 14.29 -9.47 12.48
C LEU A 67 14.70 -10.19 13.77
N GLU A 68 15.51 -9.59 14.64
CA GLU A 68 15.86 -10.16 15.96
C GLU A 68 14.61 -10.49 16.78
N SER A 69 13.63 -9.57 16.78
CA SER A 69 12.36 -9.78 17.48
C SER A 69 11.56 -10.94 16.88
N ILE A 70 11.52 -11.05 15.55
CA ILE A 70 10.79 -12.09 14.83
C ILE A 70 11.48 -13.46 14.92
N TYR A 71 12.80 -13.53 14.77
CA TYR A 71 13.59 -14.77 14.79
C TYR A 71 13.43 -15.56 16.09
N SER A 72 13.17 -14.87 17.21
CA SER A 72 12.93 -15.53 18.50
C SER A 72 11.70 -16.44 18.50
N SER A 73 10.74 -16.19 17.61
CA SER A 73 9.39 -16.78 17.66
C SER A 73 8.96 -17.42 16.35
N PHE A 74 9.60 -17.08 15.23
CA PHE A 74 9.18 -17.49 13.89
C PHE A 74 10.31 -17.99 13.01
N LEU A 75 9.97 -18.95 12.13
CA LEU A 75 10.78 -19.28 10.97
C LEU A 75 10.48 -18.28 9.86
N ILE A 76 11.46 -17.43 9.54
CA ILE A 76 11.36 -16.52 8.40
C ILE A 76 11.52 -17.32 7.10
N VAL A 77 10.58 -17.08 6.18
CA VAL A 77 10.52 -17.70 4.85
C VAL A 77 11.13 -16.79 3.81
N ASP A 78 10.81 -15.49 3.86
CA ASP A 78 11.28 -14.50 2.88
C ASP A 78 11.37 -13.10 3.52
N ILE A 79 12.26 -12.26 3.00
CA ILE A 79 12.39 -10.84 3.38
C ILE A 79 12.59 -10.04 2.10
N ARG A 80 11.68 -9.09 1.86
CA ARG A 80 11.73 -8.23 0.67
C ARG A 80 11.68 -6.77 1.08
N LYS A 81 12.63 -5.96 0.59
CA LYS A 81 12.53 -4.51 0.69
C LYS A 81 11.51 -4.02 -0.34
N VAL A 82 10.51 -3.27 0.10
CA VAL A 82 9.56 -2.64 -0.81
C VAL A 82 10.26 -1.45 -1.44
N GLN A 83 10.42 -1.48 -2.77
CA GLN A 83 10.98 -0.36 -3.50
C GLN A 83 9.99 0.82 -3.50
N GLU A 84 10.52 2.02 -3.33
CA GLU A 84 9.74 3.23 -3.56
C GLU A 84 9.36 3.31 -5.03
N ARG A 85 8.08 3.50 -5.32
CA ARG A 85 7.65 3.78 -6.69
C ARG A 85 7.96 5.22 -7.03
N LYS A 86 8.64 5.41 -8.15
CA LYS A 86 8.82 6.73 -8.75
C LYS A 86 7.47 7.20 -9.31
N HIS A 87 7.14 8.47 -9.07
CA HIS A 87 6.01 9.09 -9.74
C HIS A 87 6.26 9.14 -11.24
N ILE A 88 5.23 8.83 -12.02
CA ILE A 88 5.27 8.94 -13.46
C ILE A 88 4.83 10.36 -13.81
N ALA A 89 5.73 11.14 -14.40
CA ALA A 89 5.40 12.47 -14.90
C ALA A 89 4.60 12.33 -16.19
N ASN A 90 3.42 12.97 -16.27
CA ASN A 90 2.53 12.94 -17.44
C ASN A 90 2.24 11.52 -17.96
N PRO A 91 1.63 10.64 -17.14
CA PRO A 91 1.36 9.27 -17.53
C PRO A 91 0.46 9.22 -18.77
N SER A 92 0.85 8.42 -19.75
CA SER A 92 0.03 8.05 -20.89
C SER A 92 -1.21 7.26 -20.44
N LEU A 93 -2.24 7.20 -21.30
CA LEU A 93 -3.41 6.37 -21.04
C LEU A 93 -3.03 4.90 -20.79
N PHE A 94 -2.04 4.38 -21.52
CA PHE A 94 -1.55 3.02 -21.34
C PHE A 94 -0.96 2.79 -19.94
N GLU A 95 -0.22 3.76 -19.39
CA GLU A 95 0.35 3.67 -18.04
C GLU A 95 -0.75 3.71 -16.97
N ILE A 96 -1.75 4.59 -17.14
CA ILE A 96 -2.90 4.65 -16.23
C ILE A 96 -3.63 3.30 -16.20
N LEU A 97 -3.97 2.75 -17.37
CA LEU A 97 -4.67 1.47 -17.46
C LEU A 97 -3.81 0.30 -16.97
N SER A 98 -2.51 0.32 -17.22
CA SER A 98 -1.58 -0.69 -16.69
C SER A 98 -1.52 -0.65 -15.16
N SER A 99 -1.46 0.54 -14.56
CA SER A 99 -1.52 0.71 -13.09
C SER A 99 -2.85 0.23 -12.51
N MET A 100 -3.96 0.41 -13.22
CA MET A 100 -5.26 -0.14 -12.82
C MET A 100 -5.28 -1.67 -12.87
N LEU A 101 -4.70 -2.29 -13.89
CA LEU A 101 -4.58 -3.76 -13.97
C LEU A 101 -3.70 -4.31 -12.85
N GLU A 102 -2.60 -3.64 -12.54
CA GLU A 102 -1.75 -4.02 -11.43
C GLU A 102 -2.50 -3.90 -10.09
N CYS A 103 -3.29 -2.83 -9.91
CA CYS A 103 -4.18 -2.67 -8.76
C CYS A 103 -5.21 -3.81 -8.65
N GLU A 104 -5.80 -4.26 -9.77
CA GLU A 104 -6.71 -5.41 -9.81
C GLU A 104 -6.00 -6.67 -9.26
N ILE A 105 -4.79 -6.98 -9.73
CA ILE A 105 -3.99 -8.12 -9.27
C ILE A 105 -3.65 -8.01 -7.78
N LEU A 106 -3.19 -6.84 -7.33
CA LEU A 106 -2.80 -6.59 -5.94
C LEU A 106 -4.00 -6.70 -4.99
N SER A 107 -5.19 -6.23 -5.41
CA SER A 107 -6.41 -6.28 -4.60
C SER A 107 -6.87 -7.73 -4.36
N CYS A 108 -6.71 -8.62 -5.34
CA CYS A 108 -6.97 -10.05 -5.19
C CYS A 108 -6.09 -10.72 -4.14
N SER A 109 -4.94 -10.14 -3.82
CA SER A 109 -4.02 -10.59 -2.77
C SER A 109 -4.12 -9.76 -1.48
N GLU A 110 -5.17 -8.95 -1.35
CA GLU A 110 -5.38 -8.02 -0.21
C GLU A 110 -4.21 -7.05 0.03
N ARG A 111 -3.45 -6.73 -1.02
CA ARG A 111 -2.30 -5.80 -0.96
C ARG A 111 -2.76 -4.36 -1.22
N PHE A 112 -3.75 -3.91 -0.45
CA PHE A 112 -4.44 -2.64 -0.69
C PHE A 112 -3.56 -1.39 -0.54
N TRP A 113 -2.56 -1.44 0.34
CA TRP A 113 -1.59 -0.35 0.43
C TRP A 113 -0.75 -0.24 -0.85
N GLU A 114 -0.32 -1.36 -1.42
CA GLU A 114 0.38 -1.38 -2.70
C GLU A 114 -0.53 -0.92 -3.85
N CYS A 115 -1.81 -1.31 -3.86
CA CYS A 115 -2.82 -0.75 -4.78
C CYS A 115 -2.84 0.78 -4.71
N HIS A 116 -2.92 1.33 -3.49
CA HIS A 116 -2.89 2.77 -3.25
C HIS A 116 -1.62 3.41 -3.85
N THR A 117 -0.43 2.90 -3.52
CA THR A 117 0.84 3.46 -4.02
C THR A 117 0.96 3.37 -5.54
N VAL A 118 0.52 2.27 -6.16
CA VAL A 118 0.53 2.09 -7.63
C VAL A 118 -0.34 3.14 -8.31
N LEU A 119 -1.54 3.40 -7.79
CA LEU A 119 -2.45 4.36 -8.39
C LEU A 119 -2.04 5.80 -8.08
N GLU A 120 -1.49 6.07 -6.89
CA GLU A 120 -0.97 7.38 -6.52
C GLU A 120 0.18 7.82 -7.44
N SER A 121 1.01 6.87 -7.91
CA SER A 121 2.14 7.19 -8.80
C SER A 121 1.70 7.74 -10.17
N VAL A 122 0.49 7.43 -10.63
CA VAL A 122 -0.11 7.98 -11.87
C VAL A 122 -1.14 9.07 -11.60
N TRP A 123 -1.82 9.05 -10.45
CA TRP A 123 -2.91 9.98 -10.14
C TRP A 123 -2.47 11.45 -10.11
N MET A 124 -1.34 11.77 -9.47
CA MET A 124 -0.92 13.16 -9.27
C MET A 124 -0.78 13.95 -10.58
N HIS A 125 -0.24 13.28 -11.61
CA HIS A 125 0.01 13.85 -12.93
C HIS A 125 -1.00 13.42 -13.99
N SER A 126 -2.03 12.66 -13.61
CA SER A 126 -3.11 12.30 -14.53
C SER A 126 -3.89 13.54 -14.98
N GLY A 127 -4.41 13.50 -16.21
CA GLY A 127 -5.32 14.53 -16.72
C GLY A 127 -6.59 14.65 -15.88
N ILE A 128 -7.24 15.81 -15.95
CA ILE A 128 -8.45 16.11 -15.14
C ILE A 128 -9.55 15.06 -15.32
N GLU A 129 -9.63 14.46 -16.50
CA GLU A 129 -10.57 13.40 -16.85
C GLU A 129 -10.46 12.16 -15.92
N TYR A 130 -9.24 11.73 -15.57
CA TYR A 130 -9.03 10.54 -14.75
C TYR A 130 -8.79 10.86 -13.29
N LYS A 131 -8.52 12.12 -12.95
CA LYS A 131 -8.05 12.51 -11.62
C LYS A 131 -9.04 12.15 -10.51
N SER A 132 -10.32 12.48 -10.68
CA SER A 132 -11.36 12.16 -9.68
C SER A 132 -11.62 10.66 -9.60
N PHE A 133 -11.65 9.98 -10.75
CA PHE A 133 -11.81 8.53 -10.82
C PHE A 133 -10.68 7.79 -10.08
N LEU A 134 -9.42 8.04 -10.43
CA LEU A 134 -8.27 7.41 -9.77
C LEU A 134 -8.23 7.70 -8.28
N GLN A 135 -8.54 8.93 -7.87
CA GLN A 135 -8.63 9.28 -6.46
C GLN A 135 -9.68 8.44 -5.72
N SER A 136 -10.79 8.06 -6.38
CA SER A 136 -11.83 7.24 -5.74
C SER A 136 -11.35 5.81 -5.51
N ILE A 137 -10.63 5.24 -6.47
CA ILE A 137 -10.04 3.90 -6.35
C ILE A 137 -8.91 3.88 -5.29
N ILE A 138 -8.13 4.96 -5.21
CA ILE A 138 -7.13 5.17 -4.15
C ILE A 138 -7.82 5.19 -2.78
N LEU A 139 -8.94 5.90 -2.63
CA LEU A 139 -9.69 5.93 -1.36
C LEU A 139 -10.30 4.57 -1.00
N PHE A 140 -10.82 3.81 -1.96
CA PHE A 140 -11.24 2.42 -1.71
C PHE A 140 -10.06 1.58 -1.20
N SER A 141 -8.90 1.66 -1.86
CA SER A 141 -7.69 0.94 -1.45
C SER A 141 -7.23 1.35 -0.04
N SER A 142 -7.22 2.64 0.27
CA SER A 142 -6.89 3.13 1.61
C SER A 142 -7.90 2.69 2.66
N SER A 143 -9.20 2.66 2.34
CA SER A 143 -10.25 2.17 3.23
C SER A 143 -9.97 0.72 3.63
N GLN A 144 -9.70 -0.15 2.67
CA GLN A 144 -9.39 -1.56 2.92
C GLN A 144 -8.10 -1.71 3.75
N ALA A 145 -7.06 -0.91 3.45
CA ALA A 145 -5.84 -0.89 4.25
C ALA A 145 -6.08 -0.41 5.70
N LYS A 146 -6.99 0.55 5.94
CA LYS A 146 -7.37 0.97 7.29
C LYS A 146 -8.07 -0.13 8.08
N TYR A 147 -8.92 -0.91 7.41
CA TYR A 147 -9.56 -2.07 8.02
C TYR A 147 -8.51 -3.11 8.45
N GLN A 148 -7.50 -3.38 7.61
CA GLN A 148 -6.37 -4.26 7.95
C GLN A 148 -5.55 -3.79 9.15
N MET A 149 -5.61 -2.49 9.48
CA MET A 149 -4.96 -1.89 10.65
C MET A 149 -5.90 -1.76 11.86
N SER A 150 -7.02 -2.51 11.87
CA SER A 150 -8.04 -2.46 12.93
C SER A 150 -8.66 -1.07 13.15
N ASN A 151 -8.65 -0.21 12.14
CA ASN A 151 -9.25 1.14 12.19
C ASN A 151 -10.54 1.20 11.36
N THR A 152 -11.56 0.47 11.84
CA THR A 152 -12.83 0.25 11.14
C THR A 152 -13.58 1.56 10.87
N ASP A 153 -13.69 2.45 11.85
CA ASP A 153 -14.41 3.73 11.68
C ASP A 153 -13.79 4.60 10.56
N ALA A 154 -12.47 4.64 10.46
CA ALA A 154 -11.80 5.36 9.38
C ALA A 154 -12.00 4.65 8.04
N ALA A 155 -11.95 3.31 8.03
CA ALA A 155 -12.20 2.52 6.82
C ALA A 155 -13.59 2.81 6.23
N GLU A 156 -14.64 2.78 7.06
CA GLU A 156 -16.02 3.04 6.64
C GLU A 156 -16.21 4.44 6.07
N ARG A 157 -15.73 5.48 6.77
CA ARG A 157 -15.82 6.87 6.27
C ARG A 157 -15.10 7.05 4.93
N MET A 158 -13.93 6.44 4.77
CA MET A 158 -13.18 6.50 3.52
C MET A 158 -13.90 5.79 2.37
N TYR A 159 -14.54 4.65 2.66
CA TYR A 159 -15.35 3.90 1.69
C TYR A 159 -16.53 4.71 1.18
N LEU A 160 -17.35 5.28 2.07
CA LEU A 160 -18.53 6.06 1.68
C LEU A 160 -18.13 7.30 0.86
N ARG A 161 -17.03 7.95 1.23
CA ARG A 161 -16.45 9.05 0.48
C ARG A 161 -15.98 8.60 -0.91
N ALA A 162 -15.31 7.45 -1.00
CA ALA A 162 -14.86 6.88 -2.26
C ALA A 162 -16.04 6.61 -3.20
N ASN A 163 -17.12 6.00 -2.69
CA ASN A 163 -18.32 5.70 -3.46
C ASN A 163 -18.97 6.99 -4.02
N THR A 164 -19.18 7.99 -3.15
CA THR A 164 -19.71 9.30 -3.55
C THR A 164 -18.86 9.95 -4.65
N MET A 165 -17.54 9.84 -4.55
CA MET A 165 -16.62 10.46 -5.50
C MET A 165 -16.54 9.67 -6.82
N LEU A 166 -16.62 8.35 -6.78
CA LEU A 166 -16.69 7.50 -7.96
C LEU A 166 -17.92 7.84 -8.80
N LEU A 167 -19.10 7.97 -8.17
CA LEU A 167 -20.34 8.36 -8.85
C LEU A 167 -20.21 9.75 -9.52
N LYS A 168 -19.58 10.71 -8.83
CA LYS A 168 -19.35 12.06 -9.37
C LYS A 168 -18.29 12.12 -10.47
N SER A 169 -17.43 11.11 -10.59
CA SER A 169 -16.36 11.10 -11.59
C SER A 169 -16.85 10.90 -13.03
N GLY A 170 -18.09 10.42 -13.21
CA GLY A 170 -18.64 10.06 -14.54
C GLY A 170 -18.00 8.82 -15.17
N LYS A 171 -17.19 8.07 -14.42
CA LYS A 171 -16.46 6.86 -14.89
C LYS A 171 -16.76 5.61 -14.04
N SER A 172 -17.90 5.57 -13.35
CA SER A 172 -18.29 4.41 -12.53
C SER A 172 -18.38 3.11 -13.34
N ASN A 173 -18.79 3.20 -14.61
CA ASN A 173 -18.84 2.08 -15.55
C ASN A 173 -17.48 1.45 -15.88
N MET A 174 -16.37 2.10 -15.51
CA MET A 174 -15.04 1.49 -15.61
C MET A 174 -14.77 0.46 -14.51
N VAL A 175 -15.54 0.47 -13.42
CA VAL A 175 -15.44 -0.52 -12.35
C VAL A 175 -16.45 -1.63 -12.63
N LEU A 176 -15.96 -2.87 -12.74
CA LEU A 176 -16.78 -4.07 -12.91
C LEU A 176 -17.13 -4.73 -11.57
N THR A 177 -16.46 -4.32 -10.49
CA THR A 177 -16.80 -4.75 -9.14
C THR A 177 -18.16 -4.21 -8.74
N ASP A 178 -19.02 -5.09 -8.25
CA ASP A 178 -20.30 -4.71 -7.64
C ASP A 178 -20.04 -4.06 -6.27
N LEU A 179 -20.01 -2.72 -6.25
CA LEU A 179 -19.76 -1.94 -5.05
C LEU A 179 -21.08 -1.71 -4.31
N LYS A 180 -21.17 -2.20 -3.08
CA LYS A 180 -22.34 -2.01 -2.20
C LYS A 180 -22.41 -0.59 -1.65
N ASP A 181 -23.59 -0.16 -1.23
CA ASP A 181 -23.75 1.14 -0.56
C ASP A 181 -23.06 1.17 0.81
N ASP A 182 -23.13 0.05 1.54
CA ASP A 182 -22.46 -0.14 2.83
C ASP A 182 -21.02 -0.64 2.67
N PHE A 183 -20.20 -0.36 3.69
CA PHE A 183 -18.82 -0.85 3.75
C PHE A 183 -18.78 -2.38 3.77
N TYR A 184 -17.84 -2.95 3.02
CA TYR A 184 -17.49 -4.35 3.09
C TYR A 184 -15.99 -4.57 2.83
N TYR A 185 -15.50 -5.71 3.30
CA TYR A 185 -14.12 -6.16 3.14
C TYR A 185 -14.12 -7.67 2.86
N PRO A 186 -13.27 -8.18 1.95
CA PRO A 186 -12.40 -7.43 1.05
C PRO A 186 -13.12 -6.92 -0.22
N ILE A 187 -12.63 -5.84 -0.82
CA ILE A 187 -13.03 -5.36 -2.15
C ILE A 187 -12.02 -5.84 -3.18
N TYR A 188 -12.45 -6.74 -4.07
CA TYR A 188 -11.66 -7.15 -5.23
C TYR A 188 -11.97 -6.24 -6.41
N LEU A 189 -11.07 -5.30 -6.68
CA LEU A 189 -11.23 -4.31 -7.75
C LEU A 189 -11.06 -4.98 -9.11
N ARG A 190 -12.03 -4.81 -10.00
CA ARG A 190 -11.96 -5.23 -11.40
C ARG A 190 -12.35 -4.08 -12.30
N PHE A 191 -11.65 -3.94 -13.41
CA PHE A 191 -11.85 -2.82 -14.32
C PHE A 191 -12.24 -3.24 -15.73
N ASN A 192 -13.08 -2.44 -16.37
CA ASN A 192 -13.39 -2.58 -17.79
C ASN A 192 -12.25 -1.98 -18.62
N ILE A 193 -11.21 -2.78 -18.84
CA ILE A 193 -9.98 -2.39 -19.56
C ILE A 193 -9.90 -3.19 -20.85
N PRO A 194 -9.58 -2.56 -22.01
CA PRO A 194 -9.42 -3.25 -23.28
C PRO A 194 -8.43 -4.42 -23.21
N ASN A 195 -8.75 -5.51 -23.91
CA ASN A 195 -7.96 -6.74 -23.90
C ASN A 195 -6.53 -6.52 -24.42
N GLU A 196 -6.35 -5.61 -25.37
CA GLU A 196 -5.03 -5.27 -25.92
C GLU A 196 -4.11 -4.71 -24.84
N VAL A 197 -4.64 -3.90 -23.92
CA VAL A 197 -3.88 -3.38 -22.78
C VAL A 197 -3.57 -4.50 -21.81
N ARG A 198 -4.55 -5.36 -21.49
CA ARG A 198 -4.36 -6.53 -20.61
C ARG A 198 -3.21 -7.41 -21.08
N ILE A 199 -3.23 -7.84 -22.34
CA ILE A 199 -2.21 -8.71 -22.93
C ILE A 199 -0.82 -8.04 -22.83
N ASN A 200 -0.72 -6.77 -23.24
CA ASN A 200 0.56 -6.05 -23.21
C ASN A 200 1.11 -5.87 -21.79
N SER A 201 0.26 -5.58 -20.80
CA SER A 201 0.68 -5.47 -19.40
C SER A 201 1.18 -6.80 -18.85
N TYR A 202 0.56 -7.93 -19.20
CA TYR A 202 1.04 -9.27 -18.79
C TYR A 202 2.38 -9.63 -19.43
N LEU A 203 2.56 -9.38 -20.72
CA LEU A 203 3.82 -9.64 -21.41
C LEU A 203 4.99 -8.85 -20.81
N ARG A 204 4.75 -7.59 -20.41
CA ARG A 204 5.78 -6.78 -19.72
C ARG A 204 6.18 -7.36 -18.36
N HIS A 205 5.21 -7.86 -17.59
CA HIS A 205 5.51 -8.50 -16.30
C HIS A 205 6.31 -9.79 -16.49
N PHE A 206 5.97 -10.60 -17.50
CA PHE A 206 6.66 -11.86 -17.75
C PHE A 206 8.12 -11.66 -18.20
N ASN A 207 8.39 -10.63 -19.03
CA ASN A 207 9.72 -10.33 -19.52
C ASN A 207 10.63 -9.57 -18.52
N ALA A 208 10.08 -9.15 -17.37
CA ALA A 208 10.83 -8.46 -16.32
C ALA A 208 11.31 -9.38 -15.19
N LEU A 209 10.92 -10.66 -15.23
CA LEU A 209 11.36 -11.74 -14.33
C LEU A 209 12.53 -12.50 -14.96
#